data_AF-A0A1X7SY58-F1
#
_entry.id   AF-A0A1X7SY58-F1
#
_cell.length_a   1.000
_cell.length_b   1.000
_cell.length_c   1.000
_cell.angle_alpha   90.00
_cell.angle_beta   90.00
_cell.angle_gamma   90.00
#
_symmetry.space_group_name_H-M   'P 1'
#
loop_
_entity.id
_entity.type
_entity.pdbx_description
1 polymer ?
#
loop_
_entity_poly.entity_id
_entity_poly.type
_entity_poly.pdbx_seq_one_letter_code
_entity_poly.pdbx_strand_id
1 'polypeptide(L)' 'MLAAFNGHTQVVTMLLEKGADVTASTNWGKTALDWAEKEGHSDTATILRVHS' A
#
# COMPACT_ATOMS: atom_id res chain seq x y z
N MET A 1 -5.33 -1.18 1.19
CA MET A 1 -5.16 -1.69 -0.19
C MET A 1 -5.83 -0.81 -1.24
N LEU A 2 -7.12 -0.46 -1.13
CA LEU A 2 -7.77 0.43 -2.11
C LEU A 2 -7.05 1.77 -2.30
N ALA A 3 -6.51 2.36 -1.21
CA ALA A 3 -5.70 3.56 -1.29
C ALA A 3 -4.39 3.34 -2.09
N ALA A 4 -3.79 2.16 -2.00
CA ALA A 4 -2.57 1.80 -2.73
C ALA A 4 -2.85 1.55 -4.21
N PHE A 5 -3.97 0.89 -4.52
CA PHE A 5 -4.44 0.65 -5.88
C PHE A 5 -4.75 1.94 -6.65
N ASN A 6 -5.27 2.98 -5.98
CA ASN A 6 -5.56 4.27 -6.62
C ASN A 6 -4.39 5.28 -6.52
N GLY A 7 -3.25 4.89 -5.94
CA GLY A 7 -2.10 5.78 -5.79
C GLY A 7 -2.32 6.93 -4.79
N HIS A 8 -3.25 6.78 -3.84
CA HIS A 8 -3.55 7.79 -2.82
C HIS A 8 -2.47 7.79 -1.72
N THR A 9 -1.27 8.23 -2.07
CA THR A 9 -0.07 8.22 -1.21
C THR A 9 -0.33 8.84 0.16
N GLN A 10 -0.98 10.01 0.24
CA GLN A 10 -1.29 10.67 1.52
C GLN A 10 -2.21 9.84 2.42
N VAL A 11 -3.21 9.18 1.83
CA VAL A 11 -4.13 8.32 2.58
C VAL A 11 -3.41 7.06 3.07
N VAL A 12 -2.53 6.50 2.25
CA VAL A 12 -1.68 5.37 2.66
C VAL A 12 -0.80 5.76 3.84
N THR A 13 -0.12 6.91 3.80
CA THR A 13 0.70 7.40 4.93
C THR A 13 -0.13 7.55 6.20
N MET A 14 -1.29 8.19 6.13
CA MET A 14 -2.17 8.36 7.30
C MET A 14 -2.61 7.02 7.89
N LEU A 15 -2.91 6.02 7.05
CA LEU A 15 -3.28 4.69 7.52
C LEU A 15 -2.10 3.99 8.21
N LEU A 16 -0.88 4.14 7.68
CA LEU A 16 0.33 3.59 8.30
C LEU A 16 0.62 4.23 9.66
N GLU A 17 0.49 5.55 9.77
CA GLU A 17 0.62 6.29 11.04
C GLU A 17 -0.41 5.84 12.09
N LYS A 18 -1.56 5.34 11.65
CA LYS A 18 -2.59 4.76 12.54
C LYS A 18 -2.37 3.28 12.85
N GLY A 19 -1.26 2.69 12.42
CA GLY A 19 -0.92 1.30 12.68
C GLY A 19 -1.62 0.31 11.75
N ALA A 20 -1.97 0.72 10.53
CA ALA A 20 -2.48 -0.21 9.53
C ALA A 20 -1.46 -1.32 9.24
N ASP A 21 -1.94 -2.56 9.19
CA ASP A 21 -1.12 -3.72 8.86
C ASP A 21 -0.76 -3.73 7.36
N VAL A 22 0.53 -3.58 7.09
CA VAL A 22 1.15 -3.62 5.76
C VAL A 22 1.31 -5.03 5.20
N THR A 23 1.35 -6.04 6.09
CA THR A 23 1.57 -7.45 5.74
C THR A 23 0.27 -8.14 5.36
N ALA A 24 -0.88 -7.52 5.64
CA ALA A 24 -2.18 -8.01 5.26
C ALA A 24 -2.22 -8.33 3.76
N SER A 25 -2.74 -9.52 3.42
CA SER A 25 -2.90 -10.00 2.05
C SER A 25 -4.38 -10.25 1.72
N THR A 26 -4.78 -9.97 0.49
CA THR A 26 -6.10 -10.39 -0.04
C THR A 26 -6.19 -11.91 -0.17
N ASN A 27 -7.39 -12.41 -0.51
CA ASN A 27 -7.62 -13.81 -0.87
C ASN A 27 -6.78 -14.31 -2.06
N TRP A 28 -6.20 -13.40 -2.85
CA TRP A 28 -5.28 -13.71 -3.94
C TRP A 28 -3.80 -13.66 -3.52
N GLY A 29 -3.51 -13.53 -2.22
CA GLY A 29 -2.15 -13.40 -1.71
C GLY A 29 -1.48 -12.06 -2.04
N LYS A 30 -2.26 -11.05 -2.44
CA LYS A 30 -1.75 -9.71 -2.82
C LYS A 30 -1.82 -8.73 -1.67
N THR A 31 -0.71 -8.05 -1.40
CA THR A 31 -0.54 -7.00 -0.39
C THR A 31 -0.90 -5.62 -0.95
N ALA A 32 -0.92 -4.59 -0.10
CA ALA A 32 -1.06 -3.22 -0.57
C ALA A 32 0.09 -2.81 -1.53
N LEU A 33 1.31 -3.30 -1.29
CA LEU A 33 2.48 -3.04 -2.12
C LEU A 33 2.31 -3.62 -3.52
N ASP A 34 1.85 -4.87 -3.63
CA ASP A 34 1.60 -5.51 -4.93
C ASP A 34 0.68 -4.68 -5.83
N TRP A 35 -0.37 -4.09 -5.26
CA TRP A 35 -1.31 -3.26 -6.00
C TRP A 35 -0.68 -1.93 -6.43
N ALA A 36 0.09 -1.28 -5.55
CA ALA A 36 0.78 -0.04 -5.90
C ALA A 36 1.83 -0.27 -7.01
N GLU A 37 2.57 -1.37 -6.96
CA GLU A 37 3.54 -1.73 -8.01
C GLU A 37 2.85 -2.06 -9.33
N LYS A 38 1.77 -2.85 -9.30
CA LYS A 38 1.03 -3.27 -10.50
C LYS A 38 0.45 -2.08 -11.26
N GLU A 39 -0.11 -1.10 -10.54
CA GLU A 39 -0.72 0.10 -11.14
C GLU A 39 0.31 1.22 -11.41
N GLY A 40 1.59 1.00 -11.07
CA GLY A 40 2.67 1.96 -11.36
C GLY A 40 2.74 3.15 -10.41
N HIS A 41 2.16 3.05 -9.22
CA HIS A 41 2.17 4.09 -8.20
C HIS A 41 3.47 4.06 -7.38
N SER A 42 4.58 4.46 -8.02
CA SER A 42 5.94 4.39 -7.47
C SER A 42 6.10 5.04 -6.09
N ASP A 43 5.50 6.20 -5.86
CA ASP A 43 5.56 6.89 -4.56
C ASP A 43 4.86 6.08 -3.48
N THR A 44 3.66 5.58 -3.78
CA THR A 44 2.88 4.77 -2.85
C THR A 44 3.56 3.44 -2.56
N ALA A 45 4.13 2.78 -3.58
CA ALA A 45 4.91 1.56 -3.44
C ALA A 45 6.17 1.78 -2.59
N THR A 46 6.84 2.93 -2.75
CA THR A 46 8.01 3.30 -1.94
C THR A 46 7.64 3.44 -0.47
N ILE A 47 6.55 4.15 -0.16
CA ILE A 47 6.09 4.30 1.23
C ILE A 47 5.76 2.94 1.85
N LEU A 48 5.03 2.09 1.11
CA LEU A 48 4.66 0.76 1.59
C LEU A 48 5.88 -0.15 1.79
N ARG A 49 6.90 -0.05 0.93
CA ARG A 49 8.15 -0.82 1.07
C ARG A 49 9.02 -0.37 2.24
N VAL A 50 8.95 0.91 2.63
CA VAL A 50 9.67 1.40 3.81
C VAL A 50 8.98 0.93 5.11
N HIS A 51 7.68 0.68 5.06
CA HIS A 51 6.89 0.29 6.22
C HIS A 51 6.62 -1.22 6.34
N SER A 52 6.96 -2.01 5.32
CA SER A 52 6.77 -3.47 5.23
C SER A 52 7.69 -4.30 6.11
#